data_AF-A0A395LG55-F1
#
_entry.id   AF-A0A395LG55-F1
#
_cell.length_a   1.000
_cell.length_b   1.000
_cell.length_c   1.000
_cell.angle_alpha   90.00
_cell.angle_beta   90.00
_cell.angle_gamma   90.00
#
_symmetry.space_group_name_H-M   'P 1'
#
loop_
_entity.id
_entity.type
_entity.pdbx_description
1 polymer ?
#
loop_
_entity_poly.entity_id
_entity_poly.type
_entity_poly.pdbx_seq_one_letter_code
_entity_poly.pdbx_strand_id
1 'polypeptide(L)'
;MRTFLMITGAAFGAALALPAAAQAPTIEYRSAEVVQQTPDDAGPPAAGELPICEAGAEDNCINSWEANRTGNRPINYWPGRPASEIDEPLPVDQPEG
;
A
#
# COMPACT_ATOMS: atom_id res chain seq x y z
N MET A 1 -51.59 3.46 22.19
CA MET A 1 -50.29 2.76 22.31
C MET A 1 -50.00 2.11 20.97
N ARG A 2 -48.79 2.35 20.45
CA ARG A 2 -48.29 2.00 19.12
C ARG A 2 -48.09 0.49 18.99
N THR A 3 -48.56 -0.12 17.88
CA THR A 3 -48.05 -1.41 17.41
C THR A 3 -47.98 -1.39 15.88
N PHE A 4 -46.88 -1.99 15.39
CA PHE A 4 -46.16 -1.71 14.15
C PHE A 4 -46.80 -2.22 12.84
N LEU A 5 -46.47 -1.50 11.77
CA LEU A 5 -46.76 -1.76 10.37
C LEU A 5 -46.09 -3.06 9.90
N MET A 6 -46.87 -3.96 9.28
CA MET A 6 -46.39 -5.20 8.66
C MET A 6 -45.71 -4.92 7.31
N ILE A 7 -44.65 -5.69 7.09
CA ILE A 7 -43.69 -5.68 5.99
C ILE A 7 -44.28 -6.36 4.74
N THR A 8 -44.18 -5.70 3.59
CA THR A 8 -44.14 -6.31 2.24
C THR A 8 -43.19 -5.43 1.41
N GLY A 9 -42.24 -5.88 0.60
CA GLY A 9 -41.74 -7.16 0.16
C GLY A 9 -40.73 -6.78 -0.94
N ALA A 10 -39.42 -6.91 -0.67
CA ALA A 10 -38.39 -6.51 -1.63
C ALA A 10 -38.16 -7.64 -2.64
N ALA A 11 -38.38 -7.34 -3.92
CA ALA A 11 -38.08 -8.23 -5.03
C ALA A 11 -36.57 -8.51 -5.10
N PHE A 12 -36.18 -9.76 -4.92
CA PHE A 12 -34.82 -10.24 -5.16
C PHE A 12 -34.58 -10.35 -6.68
N GLY A 13 -34.08 -9.26 -7.29
CA GLY A 13 -33.48 -9.30 -8.61
C GLY A 13 -32.06 -9.86 -8.51
N ALA A 14 -31.89 -11.14 -8.80
CA ALA A 14 -30.57 -11.75 -8.94
C ALA A 14 -29.91 -11.26 -10.24
N ALA A 15 -29.11 -10.19 -10.14
CA ALA A 15 -28.22 -9.78 -11.22
C ALA A 15 -27.09 -10.82 -11.33
N LEU A 16 -27.11 -11.62 -12.39
CA LEU A 16 -26.00 -12.50 -12.75
C LEU A 16 -24.79 -11.63 -13.09
N ALA A 17 -23.79 -11.60 -12.21
CA ALA A 17 -22.51 -10.97 -12.49
C ALA A 17 -21.75 -11.82 -13.51
N LEU A 18 -21.66 -11.36 -14.76
CA LEU A 18 -20.71 -11.93 -15.72
C LEU A 18 -19.28 -11.51 -15.31
N PRO A 19 -18.30 -12.42 -15.34
CA PRO A 19 -16.92 -12.06 -15.05
C PRO A 19 -16.37 -11.15 -16.17
N ALA A 20 -15.73 -10.05 -15.78
CA ALA A 20 -15.01 -9.19 -16.71
C ALA A 20 -13.84 -9.98 -17.32
N ALA A 21 -13.75 -10.01 -18.66
CA ALA A 21 -12.64 -10.65 -19.35
C ALA A 21 -11.34 -9.86 -19.07
N ALA A 22 -10.32 -10.55 -18.54
CA ALA A 22 -9.00 -9.98 -18.34
C ALA A 22 -8.36 -9.63 -19.70
N GLN A 23 -8.05 -8.36 -19.91
CA GLN A 23 -7.30 -7.90 -21.07
C GLN A 23 -5.81 -8.02 -20.73
N ALA A 24 -5.07 -8.87 -21.44
CA ALA A 24 -3.62 -8.92 -21.29
C ALA A 24 -3.01 -7.65 -21.91
N PRO A 25 -2.15 -6.91 -21.18
CA PRO A 25 -1.49 -5.74 -21.75
C PRO A 25 -0.51 -6.17 -22.84
N THR A 26 -0.54 -5.48 -23.99
CA THR A 26 0.48 -5.64 -25.03
C THR A 26 1.77 -4.95 -24.57
N ILE A 27 2.82 -5.72 -24.30
CA ILE A 27 4.13 -5.18 -23.91
C ILE A 27 4.96 -4.89 -25.16
N GLU A 28 5.38 -3.64 -25.34
CA GLU A 28 6.30 -3.24 -26.40
C GLU A 28 7.69 -2.94 -25.85
N TYR A 29 8.69 -3.72 -26.29
CA TYR A 29 10.09 -3.47 -25.94
C TYR A 29 10.65 -2.35 -26.83
N ARG A 30 11.34 -1.37 -26.22
CA ARG A 30 12.00 -0.25 -26.90
C ARG A 30 13.48 -0.23 -26.52
N SER A 31 14.35 -0.02 -27.51
CA SER A 31 15.80 0.08 -27.31
C SER A 31 16.29 1.48 -26.92
N ALA A 32 15.45 2.50 -27.11
CA ALA A 32 15.73 3.88 -26.73
C ALA A 32 14.96 4.26 -25.45
N GLU A 33 15.43 5.29 -24.75
CA GLU A 33 14.75 5.85 -23.58
C GLU A 33 13.35 6.37 -23.94
N VAL A 34 12.39 6.14 -23.05
CA VAL A 34 11.01 6.59 -23.19
C VAL A 34 10.59 7.28 -21.89
N VAL A 35 9.82 8.36 -22.02
CA VAL A 35 9.18 8.98 -20.85
C VAL A 35 8.00 8.12 -20.45
N GLN A 36 8.13 7.40 -19.34
CA GLN A 36 7.01 6.67 -18.74
C GLN A 36 6.15 7.67 -17.98
N GLN A 37 4.90 7.86 -18.43
CA GLN A 37 3.94 8.63 -17.66
C GLN A 37 3.60 7.85 -16.39
N THR A 38 4.03 8.36 -15.25
CA THR A 38 3.54 7.91 -13.95
C THR A 38 2.15 8.52 -13.72
N PRO A 39 1.25 7.83 -13.01
CA PRO A 39 0.06 8.47 -12.48
C PRO A 39 0.45 9.76 -11.73
N ASP A 40 -0.41 10.77 -11.76
CA ASP A 40 -0.23 11.95 -10.92
C ASP A 40 -0.07 11.53 -9.47
N ASP A 41 0.85 12.19 -8.75
CA ASP A 41 1.04 11.97 -7.33
C ASP A 41 -0.27 12.32 -6.62
N ALA A 42 -1.00 11.30 -6.17
CA ALA A 42 -2.21 11.47 -5.36
C ALA A 42 -1.88 12.06 -3.98
N GLY A 43 -0.60 12.23 -3.67
CA GLY A 43 -0.08 12.52 -2.35
C GLY A 43 -0.14 11.28 -1.45
N PRO A 44 0.54 11.33 -0.31
CA PRO A 44 0.30 10.35 0.74
C PRO A 44 -1.18 10.44 1.18
N PRO A 45 -1.81 9.30 1.51
CA PRO A 45 -3.16 9.30 2.09
C PRO A 45 -3.22 10.19 3.33
N ALA A 46 -4.39 10.78 3.61
CA ALA A 46 -4.50 11.69 4.73
C ALA A 46 -4.21 10.98 6.05
N ALA A 47 -3.67 11.73 7.02
CA ALA A 47 -3.31 11.17 8.31
C ALA A 47 -4.51 10.47 8.98
N GLY A 48 -4.37 9.16 9.26
CA GLY A 48 -5.42 8.33 9.85
C GLY A 48 -6.28 7.55 8.86
N GLU A 49 -6.08 7.68 7.55
CA GLU A 49 -6.80 6.91 6.54
C GLU A 49 -6.28 5.47 6.39
N LEU A 50 -5.00 5.24 6.68
CA LEU A 50 -4.39 3.92 6.63
C LEU A 50 -4.23 3.31 8.04
N PRO A 51 -4.55 2.02 8.24
CA PRO A 51 -4.29 1.32 9.48
C PRO A 51 -2.78 1.12 9.71
N ILE A 52 -2.38 0.81 10.94
CA ILE A 52 -0.99 0.38 11.22
C ILE A 52 -0.74 -0.98 10.57
N CYS A 53 0.43 -1.15 9.95
CA CYS A 53 0.81 -2.43 9.35
C CYS A 53 0.84 -3.57 10.37
N GLU A 54 0.18 -4.67 10.03
CA GLU A 54 0.33 -5.95 10.74
C GLU A 54 1.69 -6.59 10.42
N ALA A 55 2.07 -7.61 11.19
CA ALA A 55 3.32 -8.32 10.95
C ALA A 55 3.34 -8.98 9.56
N GLY A 56 4.32 -8.61 8.72
CA GLY A 56 4.46 -9.11 7.35
C GLY A 56 3.62 -8.37 6.30
N ALA A 57 2.87 -7.33 6.69
CA ALA A 57 2.22 -6.42 5.75
C ALA A 57 3.16 -5.25 5.41
N GLU A 58 3.26 -4.94 4.12
CA GLU A 58 4.11 -3.85 3.61
C GLU A 58 3.31 -2.79 2.84
N ASP A 59 2.14 -3.17 2.29
CA ASP A 59 1.31 -2.30 1.45
C ASP A 59 0.01 -1.87 2.14
N ASN A 60 -0.52 -0.71 1.72
CA ASN A 60 -1.83 -0.16 2.13
C ASN A 60 -2.00 0.02 3.65
N CYS A 61 -0.89 0.21 4.36
CA CYS A 61 -0.86 0.45 5.80
C CYS A 61 0.29 1.42 6.12
N ILE A 62 0.22 2.07 7.28
CA ILE A 62 1.28 2.97 7.75
C ILE A 62 2.24 2.21 8.68
N ASN A 63 3.53 2.45 8.52
CA ASN A 63 4.54 1.89 9.42
C ASN A 63 4.30 2.39 10.87
N SER A 64 4.43 1.50 11.86
CA SER A 64 4.16 1.82 13.27
C SER A 64 5.07 2.91 13.82
N TRP A 65 6.31 3.00 13.31
CA TRP A 65 7.24 4.05 13.68
C TRP A 65 6.78 5.42 13.19
N GLU A 66 6.30 5.51 11.95
CA GLU A 66 5.79 6.76 11.37
C GLU A 66 4.49 7.22 12.05
N ALA A 67 3.63 6.26 12.44
CA ALA A 67 2.37 6.61 13.09
C ALA A 67 2.54 7.05 14.54
N ASN A 68 3.29 6.30 15.35
CA ASN A 68 3.35 6.50 16.80
C ASN A 68 4.75 6.29 17.41
N ARG A 69 5.79 6.16 16.58
CA ARG A 69 7.18 5.88 17.01
C ARG A 69 7.28 4.60 17.86
N THR A 70 6.50 3.58 17.48
CA THR A 70 6.48 2.27 18.13
C THR A 70 7.07 1.19 17.21
N GLY A 71 7.64 0.13 17.80
CA GLY A 71 8.21 -0.98 17.04
C GLY A 71 9.60 -0.68 16.47
N ASN A 72 9.88 -1.22 15.27
CA ASN A 72 11.18 -1.10 14.61
C ASN A 72 11.32 0.28 13.96
N ARG A 73 12.35 1.03 14.36
CA ARG A 73 12.73 2.31 13.74
C ARG A 73 13.35 2.07 12.35
N PRO A 74 12.86 2.73 11.28
CA PRO A 74 13.48 2.68 9.96
C PRO A 74 14.92 3.22 9.99
N ILE A 75 15.80 2.62 9.19
CA ILE A 75 17.13 3.18 8.93
C ILE A 75 17.00 4.34 7.96
N ASN A 76 17.69 5.44 8.24
CA ASN A 76 17.74 6.64 7.39
C ASN A 76 19.04 6.71 6.57
N TYR A 77 19.94 5.76 6.76
CA TYR A 77 21.26 5.77 6.13
C TYR A 77 21.65 4.38 5.63
N TRP A 78 22.22 4.35 4.43
CA TRP A 78 22.84 3.16 3.85
C TRP A 78 24.35 3.39 3.72
N PRO A 79 25.22 2.47 4.19
CA PRO A 79 26.67 2.65 4.22
C PRO A 79 27.36 2.59 2.84
N GLY A 80 26.59 2.52 1.75
CA GLY A 80 27.12 2.55 0.37
C GLY A 80 27.75 1.24 -0.12
N ARG A 81 27.72 0.16 0.68
CA ARG A 81 28.20 -1.17 0.30
C ARG A 81 27.03 -2.11 -0.03
N PRO A 82 27.22 -3.18 -0.82
CA PRO A 82 26.17 -4.15 -1.09
C PRO A 82 25.65 -4.82 0.19
N ALA A 83 24.35 -5.10 0.26
CA ALA A 83 23.73 -5.73 1.43
C ALA A 83 24.35 -7.10 1.77
N SER A 84 24.82 -7.83 0.75
CA SER A 84 25.49 -9.12 0.90
C SER A 84 26.85 -9.07 1.60
N GLU A 85 27.42 -7.88 1.79
CA GLU A 85 28.72 -7.69 2.43
C GLU A 85 28.62 -7.04 3.81
N ILE A 86 27.41 -6.85 4.34
CA ILE A 86 27.15 -6.18 5.62
C ILE A 86 26.65 -7.24 6.61
N ASP A 87 27.53 -7.66 7.51
CA ASP A 87 27.20 -8.61 8.59
C ASP A 87 26.90 -7.88 9.91
N GLU A 88 27.33 -6.61 10.00
CA GLU A 88 27.10 -5.73 11.13
C GLU A 88 25.69 -5.09 11.13
N PRO A 89 25.16 -4.72 12.31
CA PRO A 89 23.93 -3.94 12.40
C PRO A 89 24.05 -2.61 11.64
N LEU A 90 23.06 -2.32 10.79
CA LEU A 90 23.02 -1.07 10.04
C LEU A 90 22.81 0.12 10.98
N PRO A 91 23.62 1.20 10.85
CA PRO A 91 23.42 2.41 11.62
C PRO A 91 22.10 3.06 11.21
N VAL A 92 21.34 3.53 12.21
CA VAL A 92 20.03 4.13 11.95
C VAL A 92 20.15 5.51 11.30
N ASP A 93 21.17 6.27 11.69
CA ASP A 93 21.46 7.60 11.18
C ASP A 93 22.90 7.63 10.64
N GLN A 94 23.21 8.58 9.75
CA GLN A 94 24.55 8.73 9.21
C GLN A 94 25.53 9.05 10.36
N PRO A 95 26.64 8.30 10.49
CA PRO A 95 27.64 8.60 11.52
C PRO A 95 28.28 9.97 11.25
N GLU A 96 28.43 10.78 12.30
CA GLU A 96 29.21 12.01 12.22
C GLU A 96 30.68 11.64 11.95
N GLY A 97 31.25 12.21 10.89
CA GLY A 97 32.62 11.95 10.43
C GLY A 97 33.69 12.67 11.22
#